data_AF-A0A1M3KHA4-F1
#
_entry.id   AF-A0A1M3KHA4-F1
#
_cell.length_a   1.000
_cell.length_b   1.000
_cell.length_c   1.000
_cell.angle_alpha   90.00
_cell.angle_beta   90.00
_cell.angle_gamma   90.00
#
_symmetry.space_group_name_H-M   'P 1'
#
loop_
_entity.id
_entity.type
_entity.pdbx_description
1 polymer ?
#
loop_
_entity_poly.entity_id
_entity_poly.type
_entity_poly.pdbx_seq_one_letter_code
_entity_poly.pdbx_strand_id
1 'polypeptide(L)' 'MLNCLKVLLEQPEYSALIHLSEREMRTPADQVRLIIRLELVRRGLLQDTLPNLNHPQEDSLKHESTC' A
#
# COMPACT_ATOMS: atom_id res chain seq x y z
N MET A 1 15.70 -3.27 12.89
CA MET A 1 15.09 -2.64 14.08
C MET A 1 13.58 -2.67 13.91
N LEU A 2 12.83 -3.07 14.94
CA LEU A 2 11.37 -3.06 14.93
C LEU A 2 10.89 -1.79 15.63
N ASN A 3 10.19 -0.92 14.89
CA ASN A 3 9.55 0.27 15.44
C ASN A 3 8.06 -0.03 15.63
N CYS A 4 7.55 0.15 16.85
CA CYS A 4 6.16 -0.10 17.19
C CYS A 4 5.40 1.21 17.33
N LEU A 5 4.19 1.26 16.79
CA LEU A 5 3.27 2.39 16.93
C LEU A 5 1.96 1.89 17.56
N LYS A 6 1.47 2.60 18.59
CA LYS A 6 0.15 2.33 19.19
C LYS A 6 -0.87 3.25 18.51
N VAL A 7 -1.96 2.65 18.03
CA VAL A 7 -3.10 3.37 17.46
C VAL A 7 -4.26 3.31 18.45
N LEU A 8 -4.84 4.45 18.77
CA LEU A 8 -6.10 4.55 19.50
C LEU A 8 -7.19 4.84 18.48
N LEU A 9 -8.28 4.08 18.56
CA LEU A 9 -9.45 4.21 17.72
C LEU A 9 -10.65 4.44 18.63
N GLU A 10 -11.58 5.28 18.19
CA GLU A 10 -12.90 5.34 18.80
C GLU A 10 -13.65 4.02 18.57
N GLN A 11 -14.65 3.75 19.41
CA GLN A 11 -15.35 2.46 19.41
C GLN A 11 -15.90 2.02 18.03
N PRO A 12 -16.51 2.90 17.19
CA PRO A 12 -17.03 2.46 15.89
C PRO A 12 -15.93 2.13 14.88
N GLU A 13 -14.80 2.83 14.87
CA GLU A 13 -13.65 2.54 14.01
C GLU A 13 -12.97 1.25 14.44
N TYR A 14 -12.87 1.02 15.75
CA TYR A 14 -12.34 -0.23 16.29
C TYR A 14 -13.19 -1.42 15.85
N SER A 15 -14.51 -1.38 16.03
CA SER A 15 -15.39 -2.49 15.64
C SER A 15 -15.36 -2.74 14.12
N ALA A 16 -15.35 -1.67 13.32
CA ALA A 16 -15.22 -1.77 11.86
C ALA A 16 -13.89 -2.44 11.45
N LEU A 17 -12.78 -2.08 12.10
CA LEU A 17 -11.48 -2.71 11.86
C LEU A 17 -11.52 -4.22 12.17
N ILE A 18 -12.12 -4.62 13.29
CA ILE A 18 -12.21 -6.04 13.66
C ILE A 18 -13.01 -6.82 12.62
N HIS A 19 -14.21 -6.33 12.25
CA HIS A 19 -15.04 -7.00 11.25
C HIS A 19 -14.38 -7.10 9.88
N LEU A 20 -13.67 -6.05 9.45
CA LEU A 20 -12.94 -6.07 8.18
C LEU A 20 -11.80 -7.08 8.23
N SER A 21 -11.07 -7.14 9.34
CA SER A 21 -9.95 -8.07 9.55
C SER A 21 -10.41 -9.52 9.48
N GLU A 22 -11.53 -9.85 10.14
CA GLU A 22 -12.15 -11.17 10.09
C GLU A 22 -12.57 -11.54 8.66
N ARG A 23 -13.25 -10.62 7.97
CA ARG A 23 -13.74 -10.82 6.60
C ARG A 23 -12.61 -11.09 5.61
N GLU A 24 -11.47 -10.42 5.77
CA GLU A 24 -10.31 -10.55 4.89
C GLU A 24 -9.28 -11.59 5.36
N MET A 25 -9.61 -12.35 6.42
CA MET A 25 -8.71 -13.34 7.05
C MET A 25 -7.32 -12.75 7.36
N ARG A 26 -7.30 -11.52 7.88
CA ARG A 26 -6.08 -10.78 8.23
C ARG A 26 -6.08 -10.45 9.72
N THR A 27 -4.89 -10.35 10.33
CA THR A 27 -4.79 -9.85 11.71
C THR A 27 -5.17 -8.37 11.75
N PRO A 28 -5.77 -7.86 12.85
CA PRO A 28 -6.07 -6.43 12.95
C PRO A 28 -4.85 -5.51 12.77
N ALA A 29 -3.68 -5.94 13.25
CA ALA A 29 -2.44 -5.19 13.08
C ALA A 29 -2.02 -5.08 11.60
N ASP A 30 -2.14 -6.18 10.85
CA ASP A 30 -1.81 -6.18 9.43
C ASP A 30 -2.88 -5.44 8.61
N GLN A 31 -4.15 -5.47 9.03
CA GLN A 31 -5.22 -4.69 8.42
C GLN A 31 -4.95 -3.19 8.56
N VAL A 32 -4.58 -2.72 9.75
CA VAL A 32 -4.17 -1.32 9.97
C VAL A 32 -2.98 -0.96 9.10
N ARG A 33 -1.97 -1.83 9.04
CA ARG A 33 -0.78 -1.62 8.19
C ARG A 33 -1.16 -1.47 6.72
N LEU A 34 -2.07 -2.30 6.23
CA LEU A 34 -2.56 -2.22 4.85
C LEU A 34 -3.30 -0.91 4.59
N ILE A 35 -4.24 -0.54 5.46
CA ILE A 35 -5.01 0.71 5.33
C ILE A 35 -4.06 1.91 5.29
N ILE A 36 -3.09 1.98 6.21
CA ILE A 36 -2.08 3.04 6.24
C ILE A 36 -1.26 3.03 4.94
N ARG A 37 -0.81 1.86 4.47
CA ARG A 37 -0.03 1.76 3.22
C ARG A 37 -0.82 2.29 2.04
N LEU A 38 -2.06 1.86 1.85
CA LEU A 38 -2.93 2.31 0.77
C LEU A 38 -3.17 3.82 0.82
N GLU A 39 -3.40 4.37 2.02
CA GLU A 39 -3.60 5.80 2.20
C GLU A 39 -2.34 6.62 1.91
N LEU A 40 -1.17 6.14 2.31
CA LEU A 40 0.11 6.78 1.99
C LEU A 40 0.42 6.75 0.49
N VAL A 41 0.10 5.64 -0.18
CA VAL A 41 0.20 5.53 -1.65
C VAL A 41 -0.76 6.51 -2.32
N ARG A 42 -2.02 6.55 -1.89
CA ARG A 42 -3.04 7.46 -2.43
C ARG A 42 -2.64 8.93 -2.29
N ARG A 43 -1.90 9.28 -1.22
CA ARG A 43 -1.37 10.64 -0.98
C ARG A 43 -0.03 10.91 -1.68
N GLY A 44 0.56 9.93 -2.37
CA GLY A 44 1.88 10.07 -2.99
C GLY A 44 3.05 10.11 -1.99
N LEU A 45 2.81 9.74 -0.72
CA LEU A 45 3.83 9.71 0.35
C LEU A 45 4.60 8.38 0.39
N LEU A 46 4.07 7.35 -0.27
CA LEU A 46 4.71 6.06 -0.42
C LEU A 46 4.58 5.61 -1.88
N GLN A 47 5.67 5.12 -2.47
CA GLN A 47 5.61 4.53 -3.81
C GLN A 47 4.97 3.15 -3.76
N ASP A 48 4.03 2.88 -4.67
CA ASP A 48 3.49 1.54 -4.83
C ASP A 48 4.55 0.67 -5.51
N THR A 49 5.31 -0.02 -4.67
CA THR A 49 6.41 -0.90 -5.06
C THR A 49 5.94 -2.33 -5.34
N LEU A 50 4.62 -2.58 -5.38
CA LEU A 50 4.15 -3.82 -6.00
C LEU A 50 4.65 -3.81 -7.45
N PRO A 51 5.41 -4.84 -7.89
CA PRO A 51 5.90 -4.88 -9.26
C PRO A 51 4.67 -4.80 -10.16
N ASN A 52 4.56 -3.67 -10.85
CA ASN A 52 3.50 -3.40 -11.78
C ASN A 52 3.75 -4.32 -12.98
N LEU A 53 3.22 -5.54 -12.95
CA LEU A 53 3.30 -6.51 -14.05
C LEU A 53 2.61 -6.02 -15.34
N ASN A 54 2.07 -4.79 -15.34
CA ASN A 54 1.33 -4.18 -16.44
C ASN A 54 2.00 -2.91 -17.00
N HIS A 55 3.30 -2.71 -16.83
CA HIS A 55 3.99 -1.72 -17.65
C HIS A 55 4.56 -2.40 -18.90
N PRO A 56 4.03 -2.14 -20.11
CA PRO A 56 4.82 -2.35 -21.31
C PRO A 56 6.04 -1.47 -21.15
N GLN A 57 7.20 -2.11 -21.10
CA GLN A 57 8.49 -1.46 -21.14
C GLN A 57 8.50 -0.60 -22.43
N GLU A 58 8.26 0.70 -22.31
CA GLU A 58 8.63 1.63 -23.38
C GLU A 58 10.15 1.66 -23.40
N ASP A 59 10.72 0.68 -24.11
CA ASP A 59 12.11 0.72 -24.55
C ASP A 59 12.23 1.97 -25.44
N SER A 60 12.72 3.05 -24.82
CA SER A 60 13.15 4.26 -25.50
C SER A 60 14.41 3.93 -26.31
N LEU A 61 14.22 3.23 -27.44
CA LEU A 61 15.20 3.09 -28.49
C LEU A 61 15.23 4.41 -29.27
N LYS A 62 15.92 5.40 -28.69
CA LYS A 62 16.46 6.51 -29.48
C LYS A 62 17.54 5.94 -30.40
N HIS A 63 17.14 5.46 -31.57
CA HIS A 63 18.06 5.36 -32.70
C HIS A 63 18.24 6.76 -33.28
N GLU A 64 19.15 7.54 -32.68
CA GLU A 64 19.88 8.52 -33.47
C GLU A 64 20.92 7.74 -34.28
N SER A 65 20.63 7.53 -35.56
CA SER A 65 21.67 7.28 -36.55
C SER A 65 21.49 8.27 -37.68
N THR A 66 22.27 9.33 -37.52
CA THR A 66 22.56 10.38 -38.47
C THR A 66 23.52 9.83 -39.53
N CYS A 67 23.19 10.09 -40.80
CA CYS A 67 24.00 9.95 -42.03
C CYS A 67 24.35 8.55 -42.55
#